data_AF-C7GI38-F1
#
_entry.id   AF-C7GI38-F1
#
_cell.length_a   1.000
_cell.length_b   1.000
_cell.length_c   1.000
_cell.angle_alpha   90.00
_cell.angle_beta   90.00
_cell.angle_gamma   90.00
#
_symmetry.space_group_name_H-M   'P 1'
#
loop_
_entity.id
_entity.type
_entity.pdbx_description
1 polymer ?
#
loop_
_entity_poly.entity_id
_entity_poly.type
_entity_poly.pdbx_seq_one_letter_code
_entity_poly.pdbx_strand_id
1 'polypeptide(L)' 'MGFFGGRIGENMSEKSKVLVVDDKQVERVMMKRILSGTYEVIEAENGKEAFEILY' A
#
# COMPACT_ATOMS: atom_id res chain seq x y z
N MET A 1 8.37 43.93 -9.47
CA MET A 1 9.10 42.96 -10.30
C MET A 1 9.47 41.78 -9.40
N GLY A 2 8.89 40.58 -9.47
CA GLY A 2 7.83 40.01 -10.30
C GLY A 2 7.39 38.66 -9.69
N PHE A 3 6.13 38.30 -9.96
CA PHE A 3 5.50 36.97 -10.04
C PHE A 3 5.61 35.98 -8.86
N PHE A 4 4.54 35.76 -8.09
CA PHE A 4 3.40 34.83 -8.31
C PHE A 4 3.74 33.32 -8.20
N GLY A 5 3.07 32.67 -7.23
CA GLY A 5 2.30 31.47 -7.56
C GLY A 5 2.93 30.11 -7.22
N GLY A 6 2.77 29.70 -5.97
CA GLY A 6 2.76 28.28 -5.59
C GLY A 6 1.75 28.05 -4.47
N ARG A 7 0.45 28.05 -4.78
CA ARG A 7 -0.59 27.43 -3.93
C ARG A 7 -0.77 25.99 -4.38
N ILE A 8 -0.02 25.02 -3.87
CA ILE A 8 -0.29 23.61 -4.21
C ILE A 8 0.17 22.81 -2.98
N GLY A 9 -0.70 22.24 -2.14
CA GLY A 9 -1.70 21.28 -2.60
C GLY A 9 -1.03 20.04 -3.19
N GLU A 10 0.24 19.77 -2.87
CA GLU A 10 0.84 18.47 -3.15
C GLU A 10 0.10 17.46 -2.27
N ASN A 11 -0.97 16.89 -2.81
CA ASN A 11 -1.38 15.56 -2.43
C ASN A 11 -0.10 14.72 -2.55
N MET A 12 0.60 14.49 -1.44
CA MET A 12 1.42 13.28 -1.29
C MET A 12 0.48 12.17 -1.72
N SER A 13 0.62 11.70 -2.96
CA SER A 13 -0.31 10.75 -3.54
C SER A 13 -0.36 9.58 -2.58
N GLU A 14 -1.46 9.42 -1.85
CA GLU A 14 -1.61 8.30 -0.93
C GLU A 14 -1.34 7.05 -1.75
N LYS A 15 -0.34 6.28 -1.34
CA LYS A 15 -0.02 5.04 -2.03
C LYS A 15 -1.27 4.19 -2.03
N SER A 16 -1.67 3.68 -3.19
CA SER A 16 -2.79 2.74 -3.24
C SER A 16 -2.48 1.55 -2.32
N LYS A 17 -3.49 1.09 -1.60
CA LYS A 17 -3.37 -0.06 -0.69
C LYS A 17 -3.52 -1.37 -1.45
N VAL A 18 -2.70 -2.35 -1.10
CA VAL A 18 -2.77 -3.72 -1.63
C VAL A 18 -2.77 -4.70 -0.48
N LEU A 19 -3.73 -5.63 -0.47
CA LEU A 19 -3.78 -6.76 0.46
C LEU A 19 -3.19 -8.00 -0.22
N VAL A 20 -2.14 -8.56 0.36
CA VAL A 20 -1.51 -9.82 -0.09
C VAL A 20 -1.98 -10.95 0.83
N VAL A 21 -2.62 -11.96 0.26
CA VAL A 21 -3.14 -13.13 0.98
C VAL A 21 -2.41 -14.37 0.49
N ASP A 22 -1.62 -14.99 1.37
CA ASP A 22 -0.81 -16.17 1.03
C ASP A 22 -0.52 -16.98 2.31
N ASP A 23 -0.70 -18.29 2.25
CA ASP A 23 -0.52 -19.22 3.37
C ASP A 23 0.96 -19.43 3.73
N LYS A 24 1.87 -19.20 2.79
CA LYS A 24 3.31 -19.34 3.03
C LYS A 24 3.93 -17.99 3.35
N GLN A 25 4.43 -17.89 4.58
CA GLN A 25 5.09 -16.69 5.10
C GLN A 25 6.20 -16.14 4.18
N VAL A 26 7.03 -17.01 3.59
CA VAL A 26 8.14 -16.58 2.75
C VAL A 26 7.64 -15.92 1.46
N GLU A 27 6.62 -16.48 0.82
CA GLU A 27 6.02 -15.95 -0.42
C GLU A 27 5.33 -14.60 -0.13
N ARG A 28 4.56 -14.52 0.97
CA ARG A 28 3.89 -13.30 1.45
C ARG A 28 4.86 -12.14 1.72
N VAL A 29 5.92 -12.40 2.48
CA VAL A 29 6.93 -11.39 2.84
C VAL A 29 7.71 -10.94 1.60
N MET A 30 8.01 -11.84 0.67
CA MET A 30 8.69 -11.50 -0.58
C MET A 30 7.82 -10.56 -1.44
N MET A 31 6.53 -10.87 -1.58
CA MET A 31 5.57 -10.01 -2.28
C MET A 31 5.47 -8.62 -1.65
N LYS A 32 5.40 -8.54 -0.31
CA LYS A 32 5.41 -7.24 0.38
C LYS A 32 6.66 -6.42 0.06
N ARG A 33 7.85 -7.04 0.08
CA ARG A 33 9.10 -6.33 -0.24
C ARG A 33 9.09 -5.76 -1.67
N ILE A 34 8.59 -6.52 -2.64
CA ILE A 34 8.50 -6.10 -4.05
C ILE A 34 7.53 -4.92 -4.20
N LEU A 35 6.37 -4.99 -3.53
CA LEU A 35 5.28 -4.02 -3.74
C LEU A 35 5.40 -2.75 -2.87
N SER A 36 6.11 -2.78 -1.74
CA SER A 36 6.20 -1.66 -0.78
C SER A 36 6.83 -0.38 -1.39
N GLY A 37 7.60 -0.51 -2.48
CA GLY A 37 8.13 0.65 -3.21
C GLY A 37 7.02 1.55 -3.76
N THR A 38 5.92 0.95 -4.21
CA THR A 38 4.83 1.64 -4.94
C THR A 38 3.53 1.69 -4.13
N TYR A 39 3.25 0.66 -3.34
CA TYR A 39 1.99 0.47 -2.64
C TYR A 39 2.17 0.48 -1.12
N GLU A 40 1.09 0.78 -0.40
CA GLU A 40 0.97 0.42 1.02
C GLU A 40 0.49 -1.04 1.08
N VAL A 41 1.33 -1.95 1.56
CA VAL A 41 1.06 -3.38 1.53
C VAL A 41 0.60 -3.87 2.89
N ILE A 42 -0.57 -4.51 2.91
CA ILE A 42 -1.15 -5.22 4.05
C ILE A 42 -1.03 -6.72 3.76
N GLU A 43 -0.75 -7.52 4.79
CA GLU A 43 -0.58 -8.97 4.67
C GLU A 43 -1.71 -9.69 5.39
N ALA A 44 -2.13 -10.84 4.88
CA ALA A 44 -2.97 -11.81 5.57
C ALA A 44 -2.47 -13.24 5.28
N GLU A 45 -2.51 -14.11 6.29
CA GLU A 45 -2.08 -15.50 6.16
C GLU A 45 -3.15 -16.39 5.54
N ASN A 46 -4.42 -15.99 5.60
CA ASN A 46 -5.52 -16.77 5.07
C ASN A 46 -6.72 -15.88 4.71
N GLY A 47 -7.71 -16.50 4.06
CA GLY A 47 -8.93 -15.79 3.63
C GLY A 47 -9.77 -15.23 4.77
N LYS A 48 -9.72 -15.81 5.98
CA LYS A 48 -10.47 -15.30 7.12
C LYS A 48 -9.86 -13.99 7.62
N GLU A 49 -8.55 -13.95 7.82
CA GLU A 49 -7.83 -12.72 8.19
C GLU A 49 -7.98 -11.65 7.10
N ALA A 50 -7.91 -12.04 5.83
CA ALA A 50 -8.14 -11.12 4.72
C ALA A 50 -9.56 -10.54 4.73
N PHE A 51 -10.56 -11.35 5.06
CA PHE A 51 -11.95 -10.91 5.17
C PHE A 51 -12.15 -9.93 6.34
N GLU A 52 -11.56 -10.22 7.51
CA GLU A 52 -11.58 -9.34 8.69
C GLU A 52 -10.89 -7.99 8.44
N ILE A 53 -9.96 -7.92 7.49
CA ILE A 53 -9.33 -6.65 7.07
C ILE A 53 -10.25 -5.82 6.15
N LEU A 54 -11.12 -6.47 5.36
CA LEU A 54 -11.93 -5.82 4.33
C LEU A 54 -13.34 -5.40 4.80
N TYR A 55 -13.88 -6.04 5.85
CA TYR A 55 -15.26 -5.86 6.34
C TYR A 55 -15.30 -5.67 7.86
#